data_AF-A0A5M9JR48-F1
#
_entry.id   AF-A0A5M9JR48-F1
#
_cell.length_a   1.000
_cell.length_b   1.000
_cell.length_c   1.000
_cell.angle_alpha   90.00
_cell.angle_beta   90.00
_cell.angle_gamma   90.00
#
_symmetry.space_group_name_H-M   'P 1'
#
loop_
_entity.id
_entity.type
_entity.pdbx_description
1 polymer ?
#
loop_
_entity_poly.entity_id
_entity_poly.type
_entity_poly.pdbx_seq_one_letter_code
_entity_poly.pdbx_strand_id
1 'polypeptide(L)'
;MQGIQARTCNSLTRKINPGSATRGFCSREVVRAGRPAGASPVCGAKGLQRIPARSTSFCGLRAERRGYATATPADAIIEELTEQYGVARDEFEIASEETDKHSVYASDDRAAAVEELQKLKVMYSQAIEGEHGEEIKRRVGQRVRELEQGVAALEERALEDH
;
A
#
# COMPACT_ATOMS: atom_id res chain seq x y z
N MET A 1 14.29 65.01 2.11
CA MET A 1 14.10 63.86 3.03
C MET A 1 14.65 62.64 2.29
N GLN A 2 15.93 62.26 2.44
CA GLN A 2 16.44 61.39 3.52
C GLN A 2 15.34 60.37 3.90
N GLY A 3 15.33 59.11 3.48
CA GLY A 3 16.42 58.18 3.27
C GLY A 3 16.33 57.14 4.39
N ILE A 4 15.74 55.98 4.13
CA ILE A 4 15.92 54.78 4.97
C ILE A 4 15.89 53.55 4.06
N GLN A 5 17.08 53.11 3.69
CA GLN A 5 17.33 51.72 3.27
C GLN A 5 17.55 50.86 4.52
N ALA A 6 17.43 49.54 4.29
CA ALA A 6 17.82 48.44 5.16
C ALA A 6 16.69 47.95 6.10
N ARG A 7 16.54 46.66 6.40
CA ARG A 7 17.55 45.61 6.50
C ARG A 7 16.95 44.25 6.12
N THR A 8 17.68 43.50 5.31
CA THR A 8 17.57 42.05 5.19
C THR A 8 17.91 41.41 6.53
N CYS A 9 16.94 40.74 7.17
CA CYS A 9 17.17 39.91 8.34
C CYS A 9 17.26 38.44 7.89
N ASN A 10 18.49 38.02 7.58
CA ASN A 10 18.89 36.63 7.48
C ASN A 10 18.96 36.07 8.92
N SER A 11 18.01 35.20 9.29
CA SER A 11 18.04 34.47 10.57
C SER A 11 18.35 32.99 10.34
N LEU A 12 19.65 32.72 10.28
CA LEU A 12 20.37 31.66 11.00
C LEU A 12 19.52 30.48 11.53
N THR A 13 19.67 29.35 10.83
CA THR A 13 20.01 28.02 11.36
C THR A 13 19.40 27.58 12.70
N ARG A 14 18.53 26.56 12.64
CA ARG A 14 18.60 25.41 13.55
C ARG A 14 18.54 24.10 12.77
N LYS A 15 19.72 23.49 12.63
CA LYS A 15 19.88 22.07 12.32
C LYS A 15 19.35 21.27 13.52
N ILE A 16 18.40 20.38 13.29
CA ILE A 16 18.03 19.34 14.25
C ILE A 16 17.86 18.05 13.46
N ASN A 17 18.76 17.09 13.69
CA ASN A 17 18.65 15.64 13.50
C ASN A 17 20.02 15.01 13.81
N PRO A 18 20.15 13.71 14.15
CA PRO A 18 19.16 12.72 14.61
C PRO A 18 19.63 12.02 15.93
N GLY A 19 18.70 11.50 16.73
CA GLY A 19 19.03 10.81 17.99
C GLY A 19 18.33 9.47 18.14
N SER A 20 19.08 8.40 17.85
CA SER A 20 18.70 6.99 18.05
C SER A 20 18.42 6.69 19.54
N ALA A 21 17.29 6.07 19.84
CA ALA A 21 17.02 5.47 21.16
C ALA A 21 16.53 4.02 21.00
N THR A 22 17.50 3.10 20.99
CA THR A 22 17.28 1.67 21.22
C THR A 22 17.10 1.40 22.71
N ARG A 23 15.91 0.97 23.16
CA ARG A 23 15.67 0.10 24.33
C ARG A 23 14.34 -0.63 24.05
N GLY A 24 14.21 -1.95 24.06
CA GLY A 24 14.89 -2.95 24.87
C GLY A 24 13.89 -3.52 25.89
N PHE A 25 13.19 -4.58 25.46
CA PHE A 25 12.65 -5.72 26.23
C PHE A 25 11.78 -5.47 27.48
N CYS A 26 10.58 -6.08 27.51
CA CYS A 26 10.25 -7.12 28.50
C CYS A 26 8.88 -7.78 28.24
N SER A 27 8.95 -9.06 27.87
CA SER A 27 8.19 -10.20 28.36
C SER A 27 6.69 -10.06 28.67
N ARG A 28 5.87 -10.77 27.88
CA ARG A 28 4.70 -11.46 28.42
C ARG A 28 4.59 -12.88 27.86
N GLU A 29 5.02 -13.82 28.69
CA GLU A 29 4.71 -15.24 28.59
C GLU A 29 3.18 -15.44 28.63
N VAL A 30 2.64 -16.28 27.75
CA VAL A 30 1.47 -17.11 28.06
C VAL A 30 1.51 -18.43 27.27
N VAL A 31 1.88 -19.48 28.02
CA VAL A 31 1.17 -20.76 28.17
C VAL A 31 0.96 -21.68 26.95
N ARG A 32 1.58 -22.86 27.12
CA ARG A 32 1.39 -24.14 26.45
C ARG A 32 -0.06 -24.65 26.46
N ALA A 33 -0.49 -25.23 25.33
CA ALA A 33 -1.32 -26.44 25.21
C ALA A 33 -1.17 -26.88 23.73
N GLY A 34 -0.87 -28.11 23.31
CA GLY A 34 -1.17 -29.43 23.85
C GLY A 34 -1.70 -30.25 22.65
N ARG A 35 -0.85 -31.06 22.02
CA ARG A 35 -1.31 -32.11 21.07
C ARG A 35 -2.10 -33.14 21.87
N PRO A 36 -3.13 -33.78 21.29
CA PRO A 36 -2.87 -35.13 20.79
C PRO A 36 -3.58 -35.50 19.48
N ALA A 37 -2.96 -36.45 18.79
CA ALA A 37 -3.53 -37.22 17.70
C ALA A 37 -4.50 -38.29 18.21
N GLY A 38 -5.47 -38.67 17.38
CA GLY A 38 -6.36 -39.83 17.56
C GLY A 38 -7.60 -39.68 16.68
N ALA A 39 -7.59 -40.21 15.45
CA ALA A 39 -8.09 -41.55 15.11
C ALA A 39 -9.63 -41.59 14.98
N SER A 40 -10.12 -41.63 13.73
CA SER A 40 -11.46 -42.10 13.39
C SER A 40 -11.38 -43.57 12.95
N PRO A 41 -12.23 -44.47 13.47
CA PRO A 41 -12.58 -45.74 12.82
C PRO A 41 -13.91 -45.52 12.04
N VAL A 42 -14.29 -46.19 10.95
CA VAL A 42 -14.34 -47.62 10.64
C VAL A 42 -14.67 -47.83 9.14
N CYS A 43 -14.27 -49.02 8.66
CA CYS A 43 -14.85 -49.93 7.64
C CYS A 43 -15.12 -49.51 6.16
N GLY A 44 -14.69 -50.40 5.25
CA GLY A 44 -15.12 -50.45 3.84
C GLY A 44 -13.98 -50.72 2.83
N ALA A 45 -13.39 -51.92 2.81
CA ALA A 45 -13.66 -52.96 1.80
C ALA A 45 -13.03 -52.78 0.40
N LYS A 46 -11.97 -53.58 0.17
CA LYS A 46 -11.60 -54.34 -1.05
C LYS A 46 -11.24 -53.58 -2.34
N GLY A 47 -9.98 -53.73 -2.75
CA GLY A 47 -9.52 -53.40 -4.09
C GLY A 47 -8.04 -53.66 -4.28
N LEU A 48 -7.67 -54.92 -4.50
CA LEU A 48 -6.31 -55.33 -4.83
C LEU A 48 -6.05 -54.99 -6.31
N GLN A 49 -5.37 -53.87 -6.60
CA GLN A 49 -4.78 -53.65 -7.92
C GLN A 49 -3.34 -53.12 -7.79
N ARG A 50 -2.43 -53.91 -8.33
CA ARG A 50 -0.98 -53.69 -8.45
C ARG A 50 -0.70 -52.35 -9.14
N ILE A 51 0.03 -51.46 -8.47
CA ILE A 51 0.65 -50.28 -9.10
C ILE A 51 2.17 -50.51 -9.10
N PRO A 52 2.88 -50.39 -10.25
CA PRO A 52 4.33 -50.55 -10.28
C PRO A 52 5.03 -49.43 -9.51
N ALA A 53 6.06 -49.81 -8.75
CA ALA A 53 6.91 -48.89 -8.00
C ALA A 53 7.62 -47.92 -8.95
N ARG A 54 7.12 -46.68 -9.05
CA ARG A 54 7.91 -45.57 -9.56
C ARG A 54 8.67 -44.96 -8.39
N SER A 55 9.94 -45.35 -8.30
CA SER A 55 10.94 -44.69 -7.48
C SER A 55 11.01 -43.21 -7.88
N THR A 56 10.36 -42.35 -7.12
CA THR A 56 10.72 -40.93 -7.07
C THR A 56 11.37 -40.71 -5.73
N SER A 57 12.69 -40.70 -5.76
CA SER A 57 13.55 -40.11 -4.76
C SER A 57 13.01 -38.73 -4.42
N PHE A 58 12.23 -38.63 -3.34
CA PHE A 58 11.90 -37.35 -2.71
C PHE A 58 13.15 -36.87 -1.95
N CYS A 59 14.23 -36.67 -2.68
CA CYS A 59 15.33 -35.80 -2.30
C CYS A 59 15.03 -34.44 -2.90
N GLY A 60 14.34 -33.63 -2.11
CA GLY A 60 13.89 -32.33 -2.57
C GLY A 60 13.33 -31.50 -1.43
N LEU A 61 13.95 -31.56 -0.25
CA LEU A 61 14.02 -30.39 0.62
C LEU A 61 14.78 -29.29 -0.15
N ARG A 62 14.19 -28.75 -1.22
CA ARG A 62 14.42 -27.35 -1.55
C ARG A 62 13.69 -26.62 -0.45
N ALA A 63 14.42 -26.40 0.64
CA ALA A 63 14.16 -25.31 1.54
C ALA A 63 13.66 -24.16 0.67
N GLU A 64 12.38 -23.82 0.84
CA GLU A 64 11.83 -22.57 0.36
C GLU A 64 12.78 -21.52 0.89
N ARG A 65 13.71 -21.11 0.05
CA ARG A 65 14.27 -19.78 0.11
C ARG A 65 13.03 -18.92 -0.05
N ARG A 66 12.41 -18.58 1.09
CA ARG A 66 11.50 -17.46 1.24
C ARG A 66 12.32 -16.26 0.80
N GLY A 67 12.32 -16.06 -0.51
CA GLY A 67 13.06 -15.01 -1.15
C GLY A 67 12.33 -13.73 -0.77
N TYR A 68 12.89 -13.00 0.18
CA TYR A 68 13.07 -11.57 0.00
C TYR A 68 13.93 -11.39 -1.26
N ALA A 69 13.36 -11.70 -2.43
CA ALA A 69 14.05 -11.70 -3.70
C ALA A 69 14.25 -10.23 -4.06
N THR A 70 15.37 -9.68 -3.57
CA THR A 70 16.00 -8.41 -3.97
C THR A 70 14.98 -7.39 -4.50
N ALA A 71 14.40 -6.59 -3.59
CA ALA A 71 13.52 -5.48 -3.98
C ALA A 71 14.19 -4.74 -5.14
N THR A 72 13.55 -4.79 -6.31
CA THR A 72 14.09 -4.10 -7.47
C THR A 72 13.92 -2.59 -7.24
N PRO A 73 14.74 -1.74 -7.85
CA PRO A 73 14.49 -0.29 -7.83
C PRO A 73 13.07 0.06 -8.32
N ALA A 74 12.48 -0.74 -9.21
CA ALA A 74 11.09 -0.60 -9.63
C ALA A 74 10.10 -0.89 -8.48
N ASP A 75 10.34 -1.93 -7.68
CA ASP A 75 9.47 -2.28 -6.56
C ASP A 75 9.40 -1.17 -5.51
N ALA A 76 10.51 -0.47 -5.25
CA ALA A 76 10.52 0.68 -4.33
C ALA A 76 9.60 1.81 -4.80
N ILE A 77 9.63 2.14 -6.09
CA ILE A 77 8.74 3.17 -6.69
C ILE A 77 7.27 2.68 -6.66
N ILE A 78 7.04 1.40 -6.92
CA ILE A 78 5.70 0.81 -6.88
C ILE A 78 5.13 0.83 -5.45
N GLU A 79 5.95 0.59 -4.44
CA GLU A 79 5.57 0.70 -3.03
C GLU A 79 5.14 2.12 -2.70
N GLU A 80 5.94 3.13 -3.07
CA GLU A 80 5.63 4.54 -2.85
C GLU A 80 4.32 4.96 -3.55
N LEU A 81 4.14 4.58 -4.82
CA LEU A 81 2.89 4.83 -5.55
C LEU A 81 1.69 4.11 -4.93
N THR A 82 1.89 2.92 -4.37
CA THR A 82 0.82 2.14 -3.74
C THR A 82 0.42 2.74 -2.40
N GLU A 83 1.37 3.27 -1.63
CA GLU A 83 1.12 4.01 -0.40
C GLU A 83 0.33 5.29 -0.69
N GLN A 84 0.78 6.09 -1.68
CA GLN A 84 0.07 7.31 -2.08
C GLN A 84 -1.33 7.01 -2.65
N TYR A 85 -1.49 5.90 -3.37
CA TYR A 85 -2.82 5.43 -3.80
C TYR A 85 -3.71 5.09 -2.60
N GLY A 86 -3.16 4.48 -1.53
CA GLY A 86 -3.90 4.23 -0.30
C GLY A 86 -4.44 5.52 0.31
N VAL A 87 -3.58 6.53 0.48
CA VAL A 87 -3.99 7.84 0.99
C VAL A 87 -5.08 8.47 0.12
N ALA A 88 -4.87 8.53 -1.20
CA ALA A 88 -5.85 9.13 -2.12
C ALA A 88 -7.19 8.37 -2.13
N ARG A 89 -7.17 7.05 -1.91
CA ARG A 89 -8.37 6.22 -1.81
C ARG A 89 -9.12 6.47 -0.51
N ASP A 90 -8.42 6.57 0.62
CA ASP A 90 -9.05 6.85 1.91
C ASP A 90 -9.77 8.21 1.87
N GLU A 91 -9.12 9.25 1.31
CA GLU A 91 -9.74 10.57 1.14
C GLU A 91 -10.95 10.53 0.18
N PHE A 92 -10.88 9.75 -0.91
CA PHE A 92 -12.03 9.53 -1.79
C PHE A 92 -13.20 8.85 -1.07
N GLU A 93 -12.94 7.83 -0.24
CA GLU A 93 -13.96 7.15 0.54
C GLU A 93 -14.65 8.12 1.53
N ILE A 94 -13.87 8.94 2.25
CA ILE A 94 -14.39 10.00 3.11
C ILE A 94 -15.26 10.99 2.31
N ALA A 95 -14.74 11.50 1.19
CA ALA A 95 -15.45 12.46 0.34
C ALA A 95 -16.77 11.89 -0.21
N SER A 96 -16.80 10.61 -0.55
CA SER A 96 -18.00 9.94 -1.03
C SER A 96 -19.07 9.83 0.06
N GLU A 97 -18.67 9.43 1.27
CA GLU A 97 -19.60 9.32 2.40
C GLU A 97 -20.15 10.68 2.82
N GLU A 98 -19.31 11.72 2.84
CA GLU A 98 -19.74 13.05 3.26
C GLU A 98 -20.62 13.74 2.21
N THR A 99 -20.37 13.46 0.93
CA THR A 99 -21.29 13.88 -0.15
C THR A 99 -22.63 13.17 -0.04
N ASP A 100 -22.66 11.84 0.24
CA ASP A 100 -23.91 11.10 0.48
C ASP A 100 -24.69 11.62 1.70
N LYS A 101 -23.99 12.13 2.72
CA LYS A 101 -24.61 12.71 3.93
C LYS A 101 -25.01 14.18 3.75
N HIS A 102 -24.69 14.80 2.61
CA HIS A 102 -24.82 16.24 2.37
C HIS A 102 -24.24 17.08 3.52
N SER A 103 -23.08 16.68 4.04
CA SER A 103 -22.46 17.40 5.14
C SER A 103 -21.83 18.71 4.66
N VAL A 104 -21.65 19.66 5.58
CA VAL A 104 -20.96 20.94 5.29
C VAL A 104 -19.48 20.75 4.93
N TYR A 105 -18.90 19.60 5.27
CA TYR A 105 -17.49 19.27 4.99
C TYR A 105 -17.29 18.62 3.63
N ALA A 106 -18.37 18.14 3.00
CA ALA A 106 -18.31 17.41 1.73
C ALA A 106 -17.54 18.15 0.63
N SER A 107 -17.57 19.49 0.59
CA SER A 107 -16.80 20.26 -0.39
C SER A 107 -15.29 20.19 -0.15
N ASP A 108 -14.87 20.29 1.11
CA ASP A 108 -13.45 20.26 1.48
C ASP A 108 -12.87 18.85 1.32
N ASP A 109 -13.66 17.82 1.67
CA ASP A 109 -13.25 16.42 1.50
C ASP A 109 -13.11 16.04 0.02
N ARG A 110 -14.02 16.50 -0.85
CA ARG A 110 -13.86 16.33 -2.30
C ARG A 110 -12.61 17.01 -2.83
N ALA A 111 -12.29 18.20 -2.34
CA ALA A 111 -11.06 18.89 -2.72
C ALA A 111 -9.82 18.10 -2.27
N ALA A 112 -9.81 17.57 -1.06
CA ALA A 112 -8.72 16.71 -0.56
C ALA A 112 -8.51 15.46 -1.43
N ALA A 113 -9.59 14.78 -1.82
CA ALA A 113 -9.52 13.62 -2.73
C ALA A 113 -8.92 13.98 -4.10
N VAL A 114 -9.29 15.15 -4.65
CA VAL A 114 -8.74 15.65 -5.93
C VAL A 114 -7.26 15.99 -5.79
N GLU A 115 -6.85 16.64 -4.70
CA GLU A 115 -5.46 17.02 -4.46
C GLU A 115 -4.55 15.79 -4.34
N GLU A 116 -4.94 14.79 -3.55
CA GLU A 116 -4.15 13.57 -3.38
C GLU A 116 -4.14 12.71 -4.67
N LEU A 117 -5.23 12.72 -5.45
CA LEU A 117 -5.24 12.13 -6.80
C LEU A 117 -4.26 12.84 -7.74
N GLN A 118 -4.22 14.18 -7.74
CA GLN A 118 -3.27 14.95 -8.55
C GLN A 118 -1.82 14.62 -8.17
N LYS A 119 -1.53 14.52 -6.88
CA LYS A 119 -0.22 14.10 -6.37
C LYS A 119 0.15 12.70 -6.86
N LEU A 120 -0.77 11.74 -6.79
CA LEU A 120 -0.57 10.40 -7.33
C LEU A 120 -0.28 10.43 -8.83
N LYS A 121 -1.02 11.24 -9.61
CA LYS A 121 -0.82 11.38 -11.06
C LYS A 121 0.55 11.97 -11.39
N VAL A 122 1.00 12.98 -10.65
CA VAL A 122 2.33 13.57 -10.82
C VAL A 122 3.41 12.52 -10.56
N MET A 123 3.34 11.82 -9.42
CA MET A 123 4.30 10.76 -9.09
C MET A 123 4.29 9.63 -10.14
N TYR A 124 3.09 9.22 -10.57
CA TYR A 124 2.93 8.18 -11.60
C TYR A 124 3.50 8.62 -12.95
N SER A 125 3.25 9.87 -13.37
CA SER A 125 3.78 10.41 -14.64
C SER A 125 5.31 10.45 -14.65
N GLN A 126 5.93 10.87 -13.53
CA GLN A 126 7.39 10.85 -13.38
C GLN A 126 7.93 9.41 -13.38
N ALA A 127 7.22 8.50 -12.73
CA ALA A 127 7.62 7.10 -12.64
C ALA A 127 7.58 6.38 -14.00
N ILE A 128 6.61 6.69 -14.87
CA ILE A 128 6.53 6.07 -16.21
C ILE A 128 7.56 6.60 -17.21
N GLU A 129 8.13 7.78 -16.97
CA GLU A 129 9.23 8.34 -17.77
C GLU A 129 10.59 7.69 -17.42
N GLY A 130 10.66 6.98 -16.29
CA GLY A 130 11.87 6.29 -15.83
C GLY A 130 12.15 4.95 -16.52
N GLU A 131 13.29 4.35 -16.19
CA GLU A 131 13.78 3.07 -16.75
C GLU A 131 12.77 1.91 -16.58
N HIS A 132 11.94 1.97 -15.54
CA HIS A 132 11.00 0.89 -15.19
C HIS A 132 9.53 1.23 -15.51
N GLY A 133 9.29 2.23 -16.37
CA GLY A 133 7.95 2.76 -16.61
C GLY A 133 6.92 1.73 -17.11
N GLU A 134 7.33 0.77 -17.94
CA GLU A 134 6.44 -0.29 -18.43
C GLU A 134 5.95 -1.23 -17.31
N GLU A 135 6.80 -1.55 -16.34
CA GLU A 135 6.42 -2.39 -15.20
C GLU A 135 5.47 -1.64 -14.26
N ILE A 136 5.79 -0.38 -13.99
CA ILE A 136 4.98 0.51 -13.15
C ILE A 136 3.59 0.72 -13.76
N LYS A 137 3.53 0.96 -15.08
CA LYS A 137 2.28 1.12 -15.82
C LYS A 137 1.39 -0.12 -15.75
N ARG A 138 1.98 -1.33 -15.81
CA ARG A 138 1.23 -2.58 -15.67
C ARG A 138 0.66 -2.77 -14.27
N ARG A 139 1.41 -2.44 -13.23
CA ARG A 139 1.02 -2.71 -11.83
C ARG A 139 0.15 -1.62 -11.21
N VAL A 140 0.35 -0.36 -11.59
CA VAL A 140 -0.30 0.80 -10.96
C VAL A 140 -1.28 1.49 -11.90
N GLY A 141 -1.09 1.38 -13.22
CA GLY A 141 -1.86 2.15 -14.19
C GLY A 141 -3.37 1.89 -14.20
N GLN A 142 -3.82 0.67 -13.88
CA GLN A 142 -5.25 0.38 -13.71
C GLN A 142 -5.83 1.11 -12.50
N ARG A 143 -5.16 1.01 -11.35
CA ARG A 143 -5.61 1.60 -10.07
C ARG A 143 -5.76 3.12 -10.17
N VAL A 144 -4.81 3.79 -10.83
CA VAL A 144 -4.88 5.24 -11.05
C VAL A 144 -6.12 5.62 -11.86
N ARG A 145 -6.40 4.90 -12.96
CA ARG A 145 -7.57 5.20 -13.82
C ARG A 145 -8.90 4.95 -13.12
N GLU A 146 -8.98 3.90 -12.31
CA GLU A 146 -10.16 3.60 -11.51
C GLU A 146 -10.45 4.73 -10.52
N LEU A 147 -9.42 5.22 -9.83
CA LEU A 147 -9.57 6.34 -8.89
C LEU A 147 -9.90 7.65 -9.62
N GLU A 148 -9.28 7.93 -10.77
CA GLU A 148 -9.63 9.09 -11.60
C GLU A 148 -11.10 9.09 -12.03
N GLN A 149 -11.61 7.94 -12.47
CA GLN A 149 -13.01 7.79 -12.84
C GLN A 149 -13.94 7.94 -11.63
N GLY A 150 -13.54 7.38 -10.48
CA GLY A 150 -14.30 7.51 -9.23
C GLY A 150 -14.41 8.96 -8.77
N VAL A 151 -13.30 9.70 -8.73
CA VAL A 151 -13.29 11.12 -8.35
C VAL A 151 -14.07 11.96 -9.35
N ALA A 152 -13.91 11.74 -10.65
CA ALA A 152 -14.67 12.48 -11.67
C ALA A 152 -16.18 12.24 -11.54
N ALA A 153 -16.60 10.99 -11.32
CA ALA A 153 -18.00 10.66 -11.08
C ALA A 153 -18.52 11.29 -9.78
N LEU A 154 -17.68 11.43 -8.75
CA LEU A 154 -18.01 12.11 -7.50
C LEU A 154 -18.19 13.62 -7.66
N GLU A 155 -17.37 14.25 -8.49
CA GLU A 155 -17.53 15.68 -8.83
C GLU A 155 -18.81 15.94 -9.63
N GLU A 156 -19.15 15.05 -10.57
CA GLU A 156 -20.37 15.16 -11.38
C GLU A 156 -21.63 15.12 -10.50
N ARG A 157 -21.77 14.11 -9.63
CA ARG A 157 -22.90 14.03 -8.70
C ARG A 157 -22.97 15.21 -7.72
N ALA A 158 -21.81 15.74 -7.30
CA ALA A 158 -21.79 16.90 -6.42
C ALA A 158 -22.27 18.18 -7.13
N LEU A 159 -22.07 18.29 -8.44
CA LEU A 159 -22.62 19.38 -9.26
C LEU A 159 -24.13 19.25 -9.45
N GLU A 160 -24.67 18.03 -9.48
CA GLU A 160 -26.12 17.76 -9.63
C GLU A 160 -26.92 18.05 -8.35
N ASP A 161 -26.31 17.87 -7.18
CA ASP A 161 -26.94 18.08 -5.86
C ASP A 161 -26.97 19.56 -5.40
N HIS A 162 -26.42 20.49 -6.20
CA HIS A 162 -26.35 21.93 -5.92
C HIS A 162 -27.50 22.74 -6.54
#